data_AF-A0AAU4DSM6-F1
#
_entry.id   AF-A0AAU4DSM6-F1
#
_cell.length_a   1.000
_cell.length_b   1.000
_cell.length_c   1.000
_cell.angle_alpha   90.00
_cell.angle_beta   90.00
_cell.angle_gamma   90.00
#
_symmetry.space_group_name_H-M   'P 1'
#
loop_
_entity.id
_entity.type
_entity.pdbx_description
1 polymer ?
#
loop_
_entity_poly.entity_id
_entity_poly.type
_entity_poly.pdbx_seq_one_letter_code
_entity_poly.pdbx_strand_id
1 'polypeptide(L)'
;MSRLVFQLSGSVGLDNLTHVQISLSEPPVFGVPAHPFHCTGDEKALQVLRDTRTPVDDATRQAGLFLYEEVMRHPGVATHLPAALSTQHPQRYPVFVELATGAEIEALPWESLCSPDGDFLGLDERWAVGRIVTSPIISEPYWYFAPPLRIAAVLSCLGIPAADEWQALQDAVAAVPDTEVDLLVVVSEPGLYEQLSGEGGPAHLAMMPEDLADLQRLVADFRPHLLHFFCHGSVQGGPHLQLAFGTDWVTERPDRSLNVEAREFRDFVEGASNPPWMTVLNCCQSAASGDGPDNLQSMALQLVYEGGLPAVIGMRESVPADDAVLFTHAFYERLLRELETRASAPPGSGEPIDWAMLLVAVRTRLAKKHKEMTLTQAASSTKEWTIPAVYMRPTQTSVRPAPQTAPAPEPQPGPPPVEEPAERKPPDAPSSRRAARKEIEVLRGLLAQLPASMPAALRNDAETRLRELTDLLERR
;
A
#
# COMPACT_ATOMS: atom_id res chain seq x y z
N MET A 1 -4.85 19.26 4.68
CA MET A 1 -5.96 18.46 5.24
C MET A 1 -5.66 18.22 6.71
N SER A 2 -6.57 18.61 7.62
CA SER A 2 -6.47 18.21 9.03
C SER A 2 -6.87 16.74 9.14
N ARG A 3 -6.13 15.95 9.92
CA ARG A 3 -6.41 14.52 10.14
C ARG A 3 -6.23 14.16 11.61
N LEU A 4 -6.81 13.04 12.02
CA LEU A 4 -6.57 12.44 13.32
C LEU A 4 -5.65 11.24 13.12
N VAL A 5 -4.51 11.23 13.78
CA VAL A 5 -3.60 10.07 13.75
C VAL A 5 -3.34 9.66 15.19
N PHE A 6 -3.77 8.47 15.57
CA PHE A 6 -3.32 7.84 16.80
C PHE A 6 -2.38 6.68 16.48
N GLN A 7 -1.31 6.57 17.24
CA GLN A 7 -0.26 5.58 17.06
C GLN A 7 -0.39 4.49 18.12
N LEU A 8 -0.25 3.25 17.66
CA LEU A 8 -0.16 2.07 18.52
C LEU A 8 1.26 1.51 18.46
N SER A 9 1.89 1.47 19.62
CA SER A 9 3.28 1.05 19.77
C SER A 9 3.44 0.08 20.93
N GLY A 10 4.24 -0.96 20.72
CA GLY A 10 4.67 -1.90 21.74
C GLY A 10 5.70 -1.24 22.65
N SER A 11 5.56 -1.50 23.93
CA SER A 11 6.46 -1.08 24.99
C SER A 11 6.77 -2.28 25.87
N VAL A 12 8.00 -2.40 26.35
CA VAL A 12 8.35 -3.45 27.32
C VAL A 12 8.21 -2.86 28.72
N GLY A 13 7.31 -3.43 29.52
CA GLY A 13 7.09 -3.01 30.90
C GLY A 13 8.25 -3.45 31.82
N LEU A 14 8.23 -2.96 33.07
CA LEU A 14 9.19 -3.39 34.11
C LEU A 14 9.05 -4.88 34.48
N ASP A 15 7.92 -5.48 34.13
CA ASP A 15 7.61 -6.91 34.25
C ASP A 15 8.18 -7.76 33.10
N ASN A 16 8.92 -7.14 32.16
CA ASN A 16 9.38 -7.73 30.90
C ASN A 16 8.25 -8.26 30.00
N LEU A 17 7.01 -7.83 30.21
CA LEU A 17 5.91 -8.12 29.31
C LEU A 17 5.79 -7.00 28.28
N THR A 18 5.47 -7.39 27.05
CA THR A 18 5.16 -6.44 25.98
C THR A 18 3.73 -5.95 26.19
N HIS A 19 3.57 -4.64 26.36
CA HIS A 19 2.29 -3.96 26.45
C HIS A 19 2.12 -3.06 25.24
N VAL A 20 0.90 -2.98 24.70
CA VAL A 20 0.59 -2.01 23.66
C VAL A 20 0.19 -0.71 24.32
N GLN A 21 0.69 0.39 23.77
CA GLN A 21 0.32 1.74 24.17
C GLN A 21 -0.28 2.49 22.98
N ILE A 22 -1.25 3.35 23.27
CA ILE A 22 -1.84 4.31 22.35
C ILE A 22 -1.33 5.71 22.65
N SER A 23 -1.01 6.47 21.61
CA SER A 23 -0.71 7.90 21.71
C SER A 23 -1.38 8.67 20.57
N LEU A 24 -1.51 9.98 20.70
CA LEU A 24 -2.03 10.85 19.64
C LEU A 24 -0.87 11.55 18.92
N SER A 25 -0.63 11.18 17.66
CA SER A 25 0.40 11.78 16.80
C SER A 25 -0.09 13.07 16.15
N GLU A 26 -1.33 13.08 15.67
CA GLU A 26 -1.93 14.25 15.00
C GLU A 26 -3.38 14.49 15.48
N PRO A 27 -3.73 15.73 15.87
CA PRO A 27 -2.84 16.89 16.04
C PRO A 27 -1.83 16.65 17.18
N PRO A 28 -0.62 17.25 17.12
CA PRO A 28 0.39 17.05 18.16
C PRO A 28 -0.08 17.71 19.46
N VAL A 29 -0.19 16.90 20.52
CA VAL A 29 -0.52 17.40 21.86
C VAL A 29 0.66 17.19 22.78
N PHE A 30 1.38 18.28 23.07
CA PHE A 30 2.54 18.23 23.96
C PHE A 30 2.14 17.83 25.39
N GLY A 31 2.87 16.88 25.96
CA GLY A 31 2.73 16.49 27.36
C GLY A 31 1.62 15.48 27.66
N VAL A 32 0.93 14.95 26.66
CA VAL A 32 0.03 13.80 26.85
C VAL A 32 0.87 12.53 26.71
N PRO A 33 1.05 11.74 27.78
CA PRO A 33 1.83 10.50 27.71
C PRO A 33 1.06 9.43 26.92
N ALA A 34 1.79 8.46 26.37
CA ALA A 34 1.18 7.25 25.84
C ALA A 34 0.37 6.55 26.94
N HIS A 35 -0.80 6.01 26.60
CA HIS A 35 -1.70 5.31 27.52
C HIS A 35 -1.72 3.81 27.20
N PRO A 36 -1.89 2.92 28.20
CA PRO A 36 -2.08 1.51 27.93
C PRO A 36 -3.28 1.26 27.01
N PHE A 37 -3.09 0.45 25.98
CA PHE A 37 -4.13 -0.01 25.07
C PHE A 37 -4.41 -1.49 25.38
N HIS A 38 -5.63 -1.78 25.84
CA HIS A 38 -5.96 -3.09 26.43
C HIS A 38 -6.62 -4.07 25.46
N CYS A 39 -6.89 -3.63 24.22
CA CYS A 39 -7.49 -4.47 23.20
C CYS A 39 -6.47 -5.49 22.69
N THR A 40 -6.79 -6.78 22.83
CA THR A 40 -5.95 -7.88 22.37
C THR A 40 -6.43 -8.51 21.07
N GLY A 41 -7.67 -8.25 20.65
CA GLY A 41 -8.29 -8.92 19.51
C GLY A 41 -9.08 -10.17 19.89
N ASP A 42 -8.98 -10.62 21.14
CA ASP A 42 -9.71 -11.78 21.69
C ASP A 42 -11.01 -11.40 22.41
N GLU A 43 -11.35 -10.13 22.42
CA GLU A 43 -12.60 -9.69 23.01
C GLU A 43 -13.78 -10.23 22.21
N LYS A 44 -14.82 -10.64 22.93
CA LYS A 44 -15.99 -11.33 22.37
C LYS A 44 -16.56 -10.62 21.14
N ALA A 45 -16.64 -9.29 21.15
CA ALA A 45 -17.16 -8.52 20.01
C ALA A 45 -16.31 -8.69 18.75
N LEU A 46 -14.97 -8.72 18.90
CA LEU A 46 -14.03 -8.91 17.79
C LEU A 46 -14.00 -10.36 17.32
N GLN A 47 -14.05 -11.32 18.24
CA GLN A 47 -14.15 -12.74 17.90
C GLN A 47 -15.43 -13.04 17.12
N VAL A 48 -16.58 -12.51 17.56
CA VAL A 48 -17.86 -12.66 16.84
C VAL A 48 -17.73 -12.13 15.42
N LEU A 49 -17.19 -10.92 15.21
CA LEU A 49 -16.99 -10.38 13.87
C LEU A 49 -16.07 -11.27 13.01
N ARG A 50 -14.95 -11.72 13.57
CA ARG A 50 -13.98 -12.60 12.88
C ARG A 50 -14.61 -13.92 12.45
N ASP A 51 -15.41 -14.54 13.31
CA ASP A 51 -16.00 -15.86 13.06
C ASP A 51 -17.29 -15.79 12.24
N THR A 52 -17.87 -14.60 12.08
CA THR A 52 -19.08 -14.37 11.29
C THR A 52 -18.85 -14.71 9.81
N ARG A 53 -19.65 -15.64 9.27
CA ARG A 53 -19.65 -16.02 7.84
C ARG A 53 -20.94 -15.63 7.12
N THR A 54 -21.97 -15.31 7.89
CA THR A 54 -23.30 -14.89 7.42
C THR A 54 -23.71 -13.66 8.21
N PRO A 55 -24.61 -12.80 7.74
CA PRO A 55 -25.04 -11.65 8.50
C PRO A 55 -25.46 -12.02 9.94
N VAL A 56 -24.87 -11.36 10.93
CA VAL A 56 -25.20 -11.50 12.35
C VAL A 56 -25.53 -10.11 12.87
N ASP A 57 -26.73 -9.96 13.45
CA ASP A 57 -27.22 -8.66 13.91
C ASP A 57 -26.21 -7.94 14.80
N ASP A 58 -25.88 -6.71 14.40
CA ASP A 58 -24.98 -5.80 15.10
C ASP A 58 -23.54 -6.31 15.34
N ALA A 59 -23.12 -7.44 14.77
CA ALA A 59 -21.76 -7.97 15.00
C ALA A 59 -20.66 -6.96 14.65
N THR A 60 -20.76 -6.34 13.47
CA THR A 60 -19.81 -5.33 13.00
C THR A 60 -19.89 -4.06 13.85
N ARG A 61 -21.11 -3.65 14.22
CA ARG A 61 -21.33 -2.48 15.09
C ARG A 61 -20.72 -2.68 16.48
N GLN A 62 -20.91 -3.85 17.09
CA GLN A 62 -20.37 -4.15 18.42
C GLN A 62 -18.83 -4.14 18.41
N ALA A 63 -18.21 -4.71 17.39
CA ALA A 63 -16.76 -4.64 17.21
C ALA A 63 -16.27 -3.19 17.04
N GLY A 64 -16.97 -2.41 16.22
CA GLY A 64 -16.67 -0.99 15.99
C GLY A 64 -16.78 -0.13 17.24
N LEU A 65 -17.86 -0.31 18.01
CA LEU A 65 -18.08 0.39 19.29
C LEU A 65 -17.04 0.01 20.33
N PHE A 66 -16.67 -1.27 20.40
CA PHE A 66 -15.62 -1.73 21.30
C PHE A 66 -14.28 -1.05 20.99
N LEU A 67 -13.88 -1.01 19.71
CA LEU A 67 -12.67 -0.29 19.30
C LEU A 67 -12.75 1.21 19.63
N TYR A 68 -13.92 1.83 19.41
CA TYR A 68 -14.16 3.23 19.73
C TYR A 68 -13.96 3.51 21.22
N GLU A 69 -14.58 2.70 22.09
CA GLU A 69 -14.43 2.83 23.54
C GLU A 69 -12.98 2.68 24.00
N GLU A 70 -12.24 1.73 23.43
CA GLU A 70 -10.83 1.52 23.78
C GLU A 70 -9.94 2.69 23.36
N VAL A 71 -10.09 3.24 22.14
CA VAL A 71 -9.28 4.40 21.71
C VAL A 71 -9.64 5.66 22.49
N MET A 72 -10.91 5.80 22.90
CA MET A 72 -11.40 6.94 23.70
C MET A 72 -10.89 6.92 25.14
N ARG A 73 -10.24 5.84 25.62
CA ARG A 73 -9.54 5.86 26.91
C ARG A 73 -8.31 6.77 26.91
N HIS A 74 -7.75 7.06 25.74
CA HIS A 74 -6.66 8.04 25.62
C HIS A 74 -7.21 9.48 25.66
N PRO A 75 -6.84 10.33 26.64
CA PRO A 75 -7.43 11.66 26.83
C PRO A 75 -7.31 12.58 25.60
N GLY A 76 -6.19 12.50 24.88
CA GLY A 76 -6.02 13.25 23.64
C GLY A 76 -7.00 12.81 22.55
N VAL A 77 -7.21 11.51 22.39
CA VAL A 77 -8.15 10.98 21.40
C VAL A 77 -9.57 11.34 21.83
N ALA A 78 -9.89 11.19 23.11
CA ALA A 78 -11.18 11.57 23.69
C ALA A 78 -11.56 13.05 23.45
N THR A 79 -10.55 13.91 23.38
CA THR A 79 -10.74 15.34 23.09
C THR A 79 -10.94 15.60 21.60
N HIS A 80 -10.14 14.95 20.75
CA HIS A 80 -10.05 15.29 19.33
C HIS A 80 -10.98 14.49 18.41
N LEU A 81 -11.28 13.23 18.73
CA LEU A 81 -12.12 12.38 17.88
C LEU A 81 -13.58 12.89 17.81
N PRO A 82 -14.27 13.23 18.92
CA PRO A 82 -15.61 13.82 18.83
C PRO A 82 -15.64 15.13 18.05
N ALA A 83 -14.59 15.95 18.16
CA ALA A 83 -14.46 17.17 17.38
C ALA A 83 -14.31 16.86 15.87
N ALA A 84 -13.49 15.87 15.50
CA ALA A 84 -13.38 15.39 14.13
C ALA A 84 -14.75 14.89 13.59
N LEU A 85 -15.51 14.17 14.40
CA LEU A 85 -16.85 13.68 14.07
C LEU A 85 -17.91 14.79 13.93
N SER A 86 -17.61 16.03 14.35
CA SER A 86 -18.49 17.18 14.09
C SER A 86 -18.32 17.79 12.69
N THR A 87 -17.30 17.35 11.93
CA THR A 87 -16.99 17.86 10.59
C THR A 87 -18.18 17.72 9.65
N GLN A 88 -18.45 18.76 8.86
CA GLN A 88 -19.54 18.84 7.88
C GLN A 88 -18.99 18.85 6.46
N HIS A 89 -19.76 18.33 5.50
CA HIS A 89 -19.38 18.45 4.09
C HIS A 89 -19.26 19.92 3.65
N PRO A 90 -18.34 20.25 2.72
CA PRO A 90 -17.40 19.34 2.03
C PRO A 90 -16.07 19.12 2.78
N GLN A 91 -15.97 19.57 4.04
CA GLN A 91 -14.74 19.41 4.82
C GLN A 91 -14.52 17.94 5.19
N ARG A 92 -13.25 17.58 5.38
CA ARG A 92 -12.81 16.23 5.68
C ARG A 92 -11.81 16.24 6.83
N TYR A 93 -11.90 15.23 7.68
CA TYR A 93 -11.06 14.96 8.83
C TYR A 93 -10.82 13.45 8.96
N PRO A 94 -10.04 12.84 8.05
CA PRO A 94 -9.81 11.39 8.03
C PRO A 94 -9.13 10.93 9.30
N VAL A 95 -9.39 9.66 9.66
CA VAL A 95 -8.90 9.03 10.87
C VAL A 95 -7.91 7.93 10.49
N PHE A 96 -6.69 8.00 11.02
CA PHE A 96 -5.65 7.03 10.74
C PHE A 96 -5.17 6.34 12.02
N VAL A 97 -4.90 5.05 11.87
CA VAL A 97 -4.19 4.25 12.87
C VAL A 97 -2.76 4.09 12.41
N GLU A 98 -1.80 4.65 13.14
CA GLU A 98 -0.39 4.44 12.88
C GLU A 98 0.08 3.15 13.57
N LEU A 99 0.49 2.17 12.74
CA LEU A 99 0.94 0.86 13.18
C LEU A 99 2.46 0.89 13.38
N ALA A 100 2.91 1.07 14.61
CA ALA A 100 4.33 1.08 14.93
C ALA A 100 4.87 -0.34 15.23
N THR A 101 4.05 -1.27 15.74
CA THR A 101 4.46 -2.66 16.02
C THR A 101 3.26 -3.61 16.22
N GLY A 102 3.46 -4.89 15.85
CA GLY A 102 2.70 -6.05 16.37
C GLY A 102 1.55 -6.56 15.49
N ALA A 103 1.60 -7.87 15.17
CA ALA A 103 0.58 -8.60 14.38
C ALA A 103 -0.85 -8.41 14.91
N GLU A 104 -1.00 -8.53 16.23
CA GLU A 104 -2.28 -8.46 16.95
C GLU A 104 -3.01 -7.14 16.64
N ILE A 105 -2.26 -6.03 16.63
CA ILE A 105 -2.78 -4.68 16.43
C ILE A 105 -3.10 -4.42 14.96
N GLU A 106 -2.28 -4.95 14.06
CA GLU A 106 -2.58 -4.95 12.64
C GLU A 106 -3.86 -5.75 12.36
N ALA A 107 -4.07 -6.90 13.00
CA ALA A 107 -5.21 -7.77 12.74
C ALA A 107 -6.57 -7.14 13.12
N LEU A 108 -6.59 -6.14 14.01
CA LEU A 108 -7.80 -5.48 14.47
C LEU A 108 -8.62 -4.86 13.30
N PRO A 109 -9.97 -4.90 13.38
CA PRO A 109 -10.86 -4.37 12.35
C PRO A 109 -11.03 -2.86 12.45
N TRP A 110 -9.95 -2.09 12.27
CA TRP A 110 -9.99 -0.63 12.34
C TRP A 110 -11.04 -0.01 11.42
N GLU A 111 -11.31 -0.66 10.29
CA GLU A 111 -12.31 -0.24 9.32
C GLU A 111 -13.76 -0.29 9.86
N SER A 112 -14.03 -1.09 10.90
CA SER A 112 -15.33 -1.16 11.55
C SER A 112 -15.55 -0.09 12.62
N LEU A 113 -14.55 0.74 12.93
CA LEU A 113 -14.64 1.80 13.94
C LEU A 113 -15.88 2.67 13.71
N CYS A 114 -16.74 2.80 14.73
CA CYS A 114 -17.98 3.56 14.64
C CYS A 114 -18.26 4.41 15.89
N SER A 115 -19.00 5.50 15.69
CA SER A 115 -19.43 6.38 16.77
C SER A 115 -20.44 5.68 17.69
N PRO A 116 -20.70 6.20 18.90
CA PRO A 116 -21.75 5.69 19.79
C PRO A 116 -23.14 5.64 19.13
N ASP A 117 -23.41 6.57 18.20
CA ASP A 117 -24.66 6.64 17.43
C ASP A 117 -24.76 5.56 16.34
N GLY A 118 -23.65 4.83 16.09
CA GLY A 118 -23.58 3.77 15.08
C GLY A 118 -23.10 4.25 13.71
N ASP A 119 -22.56 5.47 13.61
CA ASP A 119 -22.00 5.97 12.35
C ASP A 119 -20.61 5.37 12.13
N PHE A 120 -20.48 4.53 11.10
CA PHE A 120 -19.21 3.92 10.73
C PHE A 120 -18.31 4.92 10.02
N LEU A 121 -17.13 5.19 10.59
CA LEU A 121 -16.17 6.14 10.05
C LEU A 121 -15.64 5.67 8.69
N GLY A 122 -15.48 4.35 8.51
CA GLY A 122 -15.04 3.73 7.26
C GLY A 122 -16.03 3.86 6.09
N LEU A 123 -17.28 4.30 6.36
CA LEU A 123 -18.34 4.48 5.35
C LEU A 123 -18.69 5.94 5.09
N ASP A 124 -17.98 6.89 5.70
CA ASP A 124 -18.21 8.32 5.54
C ASP A 124 -16.95 9.02 5.01
N GLU A 125 -17.08 9.73 3.88
CA GLU A 125 -15.96 10.43 3.24
C GLU A 125 -15.35 11.52 4.14
N ARG A 126 -16.09 12.00 5.14
CA ARG A 126 -15.58 12.99 6.10
C ARG A 126 -14.53 12.40 7.04
N TRP A 127 -14.61 11.11 7.36
CA TRP A 127 -13.81 10.49 8.44
C TRP A 127 -13.09 9.21 8.01
N ALA A 128 -12.94 9.01 6.71
CA ALA A 128 -12.41 7.80 6.12
C ALA A 128 -11.22 7.21 6.91
N VAL A 129 -11.26 5.89 7.10
CA VAL A 129 -10.30 5.16 7.94
C VAL A 129 -9.22 4.49 7.09
N GLY A 130 -7.95 4.72 7.46
CA GLY A 130 -6.78 4.06 6.87
C GLY A 130 -5.67 3.78 7.88
N ARG A 131 -4.63 3.06 7.45
CA ARG A 131 -3.51 2.63 8.29
C ARG A 131 -2.24 3.34 7.84
N ILE A 132 -1.50 3.94 8.78
CA ILE A 132 -0.21 4.57 8.53
C ILE A 132 0.91 3.62 8.94
N VAL A 133 1.92 3.48 8.09
CA VAL A 133 3.11 2.64 8.32
C VAL A 133 4.36 3.49 8.14
N THR A 134 5.13 3.65 9.21
CA THR A 134 6.36 4.43 9.20
C THR A 134 7.52 3.59 8.63
N SER A 135 7.79 3.78 7.33
CA SER A 135 8.88 3.11 6.62
C SER A 135 10.24 3.80 6.85
N PRO A 136 11.34 3.02 7.03
CA PRO A 136 12.70 3.57 7.07
C PRO A 136 13.20 4.08 5.71
N ILE A 137 12.53 3.73 4.60
CA ILE A 137 12.94 4.13 3.25
C ILE A 137 12.50 5.57 2.98
N ILE A 138 13.43 6.48 2.75
CA ILE A 138 13.12 7.87 2.40
C ILE A 138 12.73 7.93 0.91
N SER A 139 11.56 8.49 0.60
CA SER A 139 11.09 8.72 -0.78
C SER A 139 10.68 10.18 -0.97
N GLU A 140 10.60 10.63 -2.22
CA GLU A 140 10.16 11.97 -2.54
C GLU A 140 8.68 12.18 -2.16
N PRO A 141 8.30 13.36 -1.64
CA PRO A 141 6.95 13.62 -1.15
C PRO A 141 5.95 14.00 -2.26
N TYR A 142 6.34 13.92 -3.53
CA TYR A 142 5.50 14.28 -4.67
C TYR A 142 5.70 13.30 -5.82
N TRP A 143 4.62 13.05 -6.58
CA TRP A 143 4.69 12.40 -7.88
C TRP A 143 4.20 13.36 -8.96
N TYR A 144 4.87 13.30 -10.11
CA TYR A 144 4.43 14.02 -11.29
C TYR A 144 3.58 13.08 -12.14
N PHE A 145 2.35 13.50 -12.41
CA PHE A 145 1.51 12.91 -13.42
C PHE A 145 1.82 13.56 -14.77
N ALA A 146 2.46 12.77 -15.62
CA ALA A 146 2.48 13.00 -17.06
C ALA A 146 1.58 11.92 -17.69
N PRO A 147 0.52 12.29 -18.43
CA PRO A 147 -0.22 11.34 -19.23
C PRO A 147 0.71 10.54 -20.17
N PRO A 148 0.37 9.28 -20.49
CA PRO A 148 -0.81 8.55 -20.02
C PRO A 148 -0.72 8.05 -18.58
N LEU A 149 -1.88 7.85 -17.94
CA LEU A 149 -1.96 7.11 -16.67
C LEU A 149 -1.70 5.62 -16.95
N ARG A 150 -0.60 5.09 -16.45
CA ARG A 150 -0.21 3.70 -16.65
C ARG A 150 -0.72 2.79 -15.55
N ILE A 151 -1.46 1.76 -15.90
CA ILE A 151 -2.00 0.75 -15.00
C ILE A 151 -1.50 -0.63 -15.45
N ALA A 152 -0.83 -1.35 -14.56
CA ALA A 152 -0.47 -2.75 -14.79
C ALA A 152 -1.42 -3.65 -13.98
N ALA A 153 -2.12 -4.56 -14.65
CA ALA A 153 -3.01 -5.53 -14.05
C ALA A 153 -2.51 -6.96 -14.29
N VAL A 154 -2.20 -7.67 -13.21
CA VAL A 154 -1.83 -9.09 -13.21
C VAL A 154 -3.06 -9.90 -12.79
N LEU A 155 -3.66 -10.58 -13.75
CA LEU A 155 -4.91 -11.34 -13.63
C LEU A 155 -4.58 -12.85 -13.67
N SER A 156 -4.32 -13.41 -12.49
CA SER A 156 -3.65 -14.70 -12.33
C SER A 156 -4.24 -15.53 -11.17
N CYS A 157 -5.54 -15.84 -11.26
CA CYS A 157 -6.29 -16.51 -10.19
C CYS A 157 -6.84 -17.87 -10.63
N LEU A 158 -6.08 -18.96 -10.45
CA LEU A 158 -6.51 -20.30 -10.88
C LEU A 158 -7.91 -20.67 -10.35
N GLY A 159 -8.80 -21.08 -11.25
CA GLY A 159 -10.16 -21.51 -10.90
C GLY A 159 -11.16 -20.37 -10.66
N ILE A 160 -10.73 -19.11 -10.79
CA ILE A 160 -11.60 -17.93 -10.72
C ILE A 160 -11.38 -17.11 -12.01
N PRO A 161 -12.33 -17.15 -12.97
CA PRO A 161 -12.18 -16.41 -14.22
C PRO A 161 -11.99 -14.92 -14.01
N ALA A 162 -11.01 -14.32 -14.66
CA ALA A 162 -10.67 -12.91 -14.54
C ALA A 162 -11.41 -12.01 -15.54
N ALA A 163 -12.32 -12.56 -16.34
CA ALA A 163 -13.08 -11.79 -17.33
C ALA A 163 -13.90 -10.66 -16.70
N ASP A 164 -14.56 -10.93 -15.56
CA ASP A 164 -15.36 -9.92 -14.85
C ASP A 164 -14.47 -8.86 -14.17
N GLU A 165 -13.31 -9.26 -13.65
CA GLU A 165 -12.32 -8.35 -13.07
C GLU A 165 -11.77 -7.40 -14.14
N TRP A 166 -11.45 -7.94 -15.32
CA TRP A 166 -11.01 -7.16 -16.47
C TRP A 166 -12.10 -6.21 -16.95
N GLN A 167 -13.35 -6.68 -17.07
CA GLN A 167 -14.48 -5.84 -17.48
C GLN A 167 -14.68 -4.67 -16.50
N ALA A 168 -14.58 -4.92 -15.20
CA ALA A 168 -14.68 -3.87 -14.18
C ALA A 168 -13.60 -2.78 -14.34
N LEU A 169 -12.38 -3.16 -14.70
CA LEU A 169 -11.30 -2.20 -14.99
C LEU A 169 -11.57 -1.44 -16.29
N GLN A 170 -12.00 -2.12 -17.35
CA GLN A 170 -12.36 -1.47 -18.62
C GLN A 170 -13.48 -0.45 -18.46
N ASP A 171 -14.54 -0.82 -17.73
CA ASP A 171 -15.69 0.06 -17.47
C ASP A 171 -15.27 1.34 -16.74
N ALA A 172 -14.37 1.20 -15.75
CA ALA A 172 -13.83 2.35 -15.03
C ALA A 172 -12.98 3.27 -15.92
N VAL A 173 -12.17 2.71 -16.82
CA VAL A 173 -11.38 3.49 -17.80
C VAL A 173 -12.29 4.19 -18.80
N ALA A 174 -13.31 3.50 -19.31
CA ALA A 174 -14.29 4.08 -20.24
C ALA A 174 -15.11 5.23 -19.60
N ALA A 175 -15.22 5.26 -18.27
CA ALA A 175 -15.95 6.29 -17.53
C ALA A 175 -15.19 7.63 -17.39
N VAL A 176 -13.93 7.70 -17.82
CA VAL A 176 -13.06 8.90 -17.79
C VAL A 176 -12.42 9.17 -19.17
N PRO A 177 -13.24 9.47 -20.21
CA PRO A 177 -12.76 9.56 -21.58
C PRO A 177 -11.75 10.69 -21.84
N ASP A 178 -11.64 11.67 -20.94
CA ASP A 178 -10.69 12.77 -21.04
C ASP A 178 -9.32 12.43 -20.41
N THR A 179 -9.21 11.27 -19.76
CA THR A 179 -7.96 10.75 -19.19
C THR A 179 -7.36 9.70 -20.11
N GLU A 180 -6.18 9.99 -20.68
CA GLU A 180 -5.43 8.99 -21.43
C GLU A 180 -4.90 7.92 -20.45
N VAL A 181 -5.38 6.67 -20.62
CA VAL A 181 -4.97 5.52 -19.80
C VAL A 181 -4.26 4.51 -20.69
N ASP A 182 -3.09 4.07 -20.24
CA ASP A 182 -2.30 3.01 -20.86
C ASP A 182 -2.31 1.77 -19.96
N LEU A 183 -2.58 0.61 -20.55
CA LEU A 183 -2.87 -0.64 -19.84
C LEU A 183 -1.89 -1.74 -20.24
N LEU A 184 -1.16 -2.24 -19.24
CA LEU A 184 -0.49 -3.53 -19.28
C LEU A 184 -1.38 -4.57 -18.60
N VAL A 185 -1.77 -5.61 -19.34
CA VAL A 185 -2.56 -6.72 -18.82
C VAL A 185 -1.77 -8.00 -18.96
N VAL A 186 -1.49 -8.64 -17.83
CA VAL A 186 -0.82 -9.94 -17.76
C VAL A 186 -1.85 -10.96 -17.31
N VAL A 187 -2.19 -11.91 -18.17
CA VAL A 187 -3.25 -12.91 -17.90
C VAL A 187 -2.68 -14.31 -17.81
N SER A 188 -3.20 -15.09 -16.87
CA SER A 188 -2.91 -16.52 -16.79
C SER A 188 -3.86 -17.38 -17.63
N GLU A 189 -5.04 -16.88 -17.98
CA GLU A 189 -6.07 -17.66 -18.67
C GLU A 189 -5.87 -17.64 -20.20
N PRO A 190 -5.64 -18.80 -20.85
CA PRO A 190 -5.45 -18.84 -22.30
C PRO A 190 -6.68 -18.33 -23.06
N GLY A 191 -7.90 -18.67 -22.61
CA GLY A 191 -9.14 -18.22 -23.23
C GLY A 191 -9.33 -16.70 -23.16
N LEU A 192 -9.00 -16.09 -22.02
CA LEU A 192 -9.04 -14.64 -21.88
C LEU A 192 -7.94 -13.98 -22.72
N TYR A 193 -6.73 -14.54 -22.78
CA TYR A 193 -5.67 -14.03 -23.64
C TYR A 193 -6.08 -14.02 -25.12
N GLU A 194 -6.67 -15.10 -25.61
CA GLU A 194 -7.18 -15.19 -26.98
C GLU A 194 -8.27 -14.14 -27.25
N GLN A 195 -9.20 -13.97 -26.30
CA GLN A 195 -10.24 -12.94 -26.37
C GLN A 195 -9.64 -11.53 -26.45
N LEU A 196 -8.64 -11.22 -25.62
CA LEU A 196 -8.02 -9.89 -25.56
C LEU A 196 -7.00 -9.63 -26.66
N SER A 197 -6.50 -10.66 -27.33
CA SER A 197 -5.59 -10.51 -28.48
C SER A 197 -6.29 -10.03 -29.76
N GLY A 198 -7.63 -9.97 -29.75
CA GLY A 198 -8.44 -9.48 -30.87
C GLY A 198 -8.41 -7.95 -31.06
N GLU A 199 -9.16 -7.47 -32.05
CA GLU A 199 -9.34 -6.03 -32.26
C GLU A 199 -10.03 -5.36 -31.06
N GLY A 200 -9.44 -4.28 -30.54
CA GLY A 200 -9.95 -3.57 -29.36
C GLY A 200 -9.39 -4.05 -28.01
N GLY A 201 -8.43 -4.98 -28.02
CA GLY A 201 -7.67 -5.37 -26.84
C GLY A 201 -6.75 -4.29 -26.28
N PRO A 202 -6.17 -4.49 -25.09
CA PRO A 202 -5.20 -3.56 -24.51
C PRO A 202 -3.94 -3.48 -25.37
N ALA A 203 -3.29 -2.31 -25.39
CA ALA A 203 -2.07 -2.08 -26.16
C ALA A 203 -0.90 -2.98 -25.70
N HIS A 204 -0.86 -3.31 -24.41
CA HIS A 204 0.14 -4.19 -23.82
C HIS A 204 -0.55 -5.41 -23.19
N LEU A 205 -0.55 -6.52 -23.91
CA LEU A 205 -1.06 -7.81 -23.44
C LEU A 205 0.08 -8.82 -23.34
N ALA A 206 0.14 -9.57 -22.24
CA ALA A 206 1.08 -10.66 -22.07
C ALA A 206 0.41 -11.87 -21.41
N MET A 207 0.88 -13.06 -21.78
CA MET A 207 0.65 -14.25 -20.95
C MET A 207 1.52 -14.16 -19.70
N MET A 208 1.01 -14.72 -18.60
CA MET A 208 1.75 -14.88 -17.37
C MET A 208 3.06 -15.66 -17.62
N PRO A 209 4.24 -15.06 -17.37
CA PRO A 209 5.51 -15.75 -17.57
C PRO A 209 5.73 -16.81 -16.48
N GLU A 210 6.49 -17.86 -16.81
CA GLU A 210 6.83 -18.95 -15.88
C GLU A 210 7.91 -18.57 -14.86
N ASP A 211 8.61 -17.45 -15.08
CA ASP A 211 9.65 -16.92 -14.20
C ASP A 211 9.22 -15.58 -13.60
N LEU A 212 9.41 -15.45 -12.28
CA LEU A 212 9.15 -14.21 -11.55
C LEU A 212 10.01 -13.06 -12.07
N ALA A 213 11.26 -13.31 -12.45
CA ALA A 213 12.15 -12.28 -12.99
C ALA A 213 11.62 -11.68 -14.31
N ASP A 214 10.93 -12.48 -15.11
CA ASP A 214 10.31 -12.02 -16.35
C ASP A 214 9.07 -11.19 -16.08
N LEU A 215 8.25 -11.57 -15.09
CA LEU A 215 7.11 -10.75 -14.65
C LEU A 215 7.58 -9.41 -14.08
N GLN A 216 8.57 -9.44 -13.20
CA GLN A 216 9.16 -8.24 -12.59
C GLN A 216 9.67 -7.30 -13.66
N ARG A 217 10.41 -7.80 -14.67
CA ARG A 217 10.91 -6.99 -15.78
C ARG A 217 9.79 -6.40 -16.62
N LEU A 218 8.78 -7.19 -16.96
CA LEU A 218 7.63 -6.72 -17.74
C LEU A 218 6.91 -5.56 -17.04
N VAL A 219 6.68 -5.67 -15.74
CA VAL A 219 6.06 -4.61 -14.93
C VAL A 219 6.99 -3.41 -14.76
N ALA A 220 8.26 -3.64 -14.45
CA ALA A 220 9.25 -2.59 -14.23
C ALA A 220 9.50 -1.77 -15.50
N ASP A 221 9.57 -2.40 -16.69
CA ASP A 221 9.75 -1.72 -17.98
C ASP A 221 8.55 -0.83 -18.31
N PHE A 222 7.34 -1.28 -17.99
CA PHE A 222 6.11 -0.51 -18.17
C PHE A 222 6.05 0.71 -17.22
N ARG A 223 6.66 0.60 -16.03
CA ARG A 223 6.71 1.63 -14.97
C ARG A 223 5.31 2.15 -14.59
N PRO A 224 4.41 1.27 -14.10
CA PRO A 224 3.02 1.64 -13.82
C PRO A 224 2.92 2.70 -12.71
N HIS A 225 1.91 3.57 -12.82
CA HIS A 225 1.47 4.41 -11.71
C HIS A 225 0.59 3.61 -10.73
N LEU A 226 -0.19 2.65 -11.24
CA LEU A 226 -1.04 1.77 -10.46
C LEU A 226 -0.71 0.31 -10.79
N LEU A 227 -0.43 -0.50 -9.78
CA LEU A 227 -0.15 -1.92 -9.93
C LEU A 227 -1.26 -2.74 -9.26
N HIS A 228 -1.87 -3.66 -9.99
CA HIS A 228 -3.03 -4.42 -9.53
C HIS A 228 -2.79 -5.91 -9.69
N PHE A 229 -3.08 -6.66 -8.63
CA PHE A 229 -3.06 -8.11 -8.62
C PHE A 229 -4.45 -8.65 -8.29
N PHE A 230 -4.98 -9.46 -9.20
CA PHE A 230 -6.14 -10.32 -8.98
C PHE A 230 -5.67 -11.77 -9.05
N CYS A 231 -5.49 -12.37 -7.89
CA CYS A 231 -4.86 -13.69 -7.74
C CYS A 231 -5.27 -14.34 -6.42
N HIS A 232 -4.69 -15.51 -6.13
CA HIS A 232 -4.77 -16.08 -4.79
C HIS A 232 -3.78 -15.39 -3.87
N GLY A 233 -4.12 -15.34 -2.59
CA GLY A 233 -3.24 -14.88 -1.51
C GLY A 233 -3.34 -15.86 -0.35
N SER A 234 -2.23 -16.01 0.37
CA SER A 234 -2.14 -16.97 1.46
C SER A 234 -1.19 -16.48 2.54
N VAL A 235 -1.47 -16.88 3.77
CA VAL A 235 -0.60 -16.70 4.93
C VAL A 235 0.11 -17.99 5.35
N GLN A 236 -0.20 -19.11 4.69
CA GLN A 236 0.37 -20.41 5.01
C GLN A 236 1.84 -20.46 4.60
N GLY A 237 2.74 -20.64 5.57
CA GLY A 237 4.19 -20.56 5.33
C GLY A 237 4.73 -19.13 5.24
N GLY A 238 3.87 -18.12 5.40
CA GLY A 238 4.17 -16.70 5.28
C GLY A 238 3.20 -15.98 4.34
N PRO A 239 2.97 -14.67 4.50
CA PRO A 239 2.17 -13.88 3.57
C PRO A 239 2.79 -13.85 2.18
N HIS A 240 2.06 -14.33 1.18
CA HIS A 240 2.47 -14.32 -0.22
C HIS A 240 1.29 -14.28 -1.18
N LEU A 241 1.54 -13.86 -2.41
CA LEU A 241 0.64 -14.05 -3.55
C LEU A 241 0.92 -15.39 -4.21
N GLN A 242 -0.10 -16.02 -4.77
CA GLN A 242 0.04 -17.21 -5.62
C GLN A 242 -0.48 -16.88 -7.01
N LEU A 243 0.44 -16.84 -7.98
CA LEU A 243 0.16 -16.46 -9.36
C LEU A 243 0.21 -17.69 -10.26
N ALA A 244 -0.92 -18.05 -10.84
CA ALA A 244 -1.08 -19.19 -11.73
C ALA A 244 -0.52 -18.93 -13.13
N PHE A 245 0.01 -19.98 -13.76
CA PHE A 245 0.43 -19.97 -15.16
C PHE A 245 -0.67 -20.41 -16.11
N GLY A 246 -0.47 -20.16 -17.41
CA GLY A 246 -1.32 -20.72 -18.47
C GLY A 246 -1.45 -22.24 -18.43
N THR A 247 -0.37 -22.94 -18.06
CA THR A 247 -0.38 -24.40 -17.94
C THR A 247 -1.22 -24.92 -16.78
N ASP A 248 -1.42 -24.10 -15.74
CA ASP A 248 -2.15 -24.49 -14.54
C ASP A 248 -3.65 -24.58 -14.83
N TRP A 249 -4.15 -23.73 -15.72
CA TRP A 249 -5.53 -23.79 -16.22
C TRP A 249 -5.83 -25.02 -17.07
N VAL A 250 -4.81 -25.58 -17.74
CA VAL A 250 -4.96 -26.80 -18.54
C VAL A 250 -4.91 -28.05 -17.66
N THR A 251 -4.09 -28.02 -16.60
CA THR A 251 -3.88 -29.17 -15.71
C THR A 251 -4.78 -29.17 -14.48
N GLU A 252 -5.42 -28.04 -14.18
CA GLU A 252 -6.19 -27.77 -12.96
C GLU A 252 -5.39 -28.08 -11.67
N ARG A 253 -4.07 -27.85 -11.70
CA ARG A 253 -3.19 -28.08 -10.56
C ARG A 253 -2.42 -26.81 -10.21
N PRO A 254 -2.48 -26.36 -8.94
CA PRO A 254 -1.75 -25.19 -8.48
C PRO A 254 -0.28 -25.48 -8.15
N ASP A 255 0.21 -26.71 -8.37
CA ASP A 255 1.53 -27.19 -7.91
C ASP A 255 2.72 -26.48 -8.56
N ARG A 256 2.45 -25.55 -9.49
CA ARG A 256 3.44 -24.76 -10.20
C ARG A 256 3.28 -23.24 -10.05
N SER A 257 2.30 -22.76 -9.29
CA SER A 257 2.07 -21.31 -9.14
C SER A 257 3.33 -20.59 -8.64
N LEU A 258 3.58 -19.37 -9.12
CA LEU A 258 4.61 -18.51 -8.52
C LEU A 258 4.12 -17.98 -7.19
N ASN A 259 4.89 -18.22 -6.15
CA ASN A 259 4.71 -17.56 -4.88
C ASN A 259 5.51 -16.26 -4.88
N VAL A 260 4.87 -15.14 -4.55
CA VAL A 260 5.53 -13.83 -4.47
C VAL A 260 5.38 -13.27 -3.06
N GLU A 261 6.50 -13.16 -2.36
CA GLU A 261 6.62 -12.58 -1.02
C GLU A 261 6.96 -11.09 -1.10
N ALA A 262 6.79 -10.37 0.02
CA ALA A 262 7.02 -8.93 0.07
C ALA A 262 8.45 -8.50 -0.31
N ARG A 263 9.46 -9.33 -0.03
CA ARG A 263 10.86 -9.02 -0.39
C ARG A 263 11.10 -9.00 -1.89
N GLU A 264 10.37 -9.83 -2.65
CA GLU A 264 10.48 -9.96 -4.11
C GLU A 264 9.74 -8.83 -4.84
N PHE A 265 8.89 -8.09 -4.12
CA PHE A 265 8.22 -6.91 -4.67
C PHE A 265 9.18 -5.76 -4.96
N ARG A 266 10.35 -5.75 -4.32
CA ARG A 266 11.36 -4.72 -4.60
C ARG A 266 11.71 -4.70 -6.08
N ASP A 267 11.83 -5.84 -6.72
CA ASP A 267 12.32 -5.90 -8.11
C ASP A 267 11.24 -5.51 -9.13
N PHE A 268 9.97 -5.45 -8.72
CA PHE A 268 8.91 -4.80 -9.52
C PHE A 268 9.07 -3.28 -9.57
N VAL A 269 9.84 -2.71 -8.64
CA VAL A 269 10.08 -1.26 -8.50
C VAL A 269 11.54 -0.88 -8.59
N GLU A 270 12.47 -1.83 -8.58
CA GLU A 270 13.91 -1.60 -8.60
C GLU A 270 14.34 -1.09 -9.98
N GLY A 271 15.13 -0.02 -10.00
CA GLY A 271 15.52 0.66 -11.23
C GLY A 271 14.49 1.67 -11.78
N ALA A 272 13.24 1.64 -11.30
CA ALA A 272 12.29 2.70 -11.58
C ALA A 272 12.62 3.94 -10.72
N SER A 273 12.81 5.09 -11.35
CA SER A 273 12.94 6.36 -10.62
C SER A 273 11.66 6.72 -9.85
N ASN A 274 10.53 6.09 -10.19
CA ASN A 274 9.21 6.28 -9.58
C ASN A 274 8.54 4.91 -9.37
N PRO A 275 8.39 4.42 -8.12
CA PRO A 275 7.56 3.24 -7.85
C PRO A 275 6.07 3.54 -8.15
N PRO A 276 5.22 2.51 -8.26
CA PRO A 276 3.77 2.70 -8.33
C PRO A 276 3.28 3.55 -7.16
N TRP A 277 2.36 4.47 -7.44
CA TRP A 277 1.74 5.33 -6.44
C TRP A 277 0.85 4.53 -5.49
N MET A 278 0.25 3.46 -6.02
CA MET A 278 -0.62 2.53 -5.32
C MET A 278 -0.40 1.13 -5.87
N THR A 279 -0.32 0.15 -4.96
CA THR A 279 -0.46 -1.28 -5.30
C THR A 279 -1.73 -1.84 -4.71
N VAL A 280 -2.52 -2.56 -5.50
CA VAL A 280 -3.78 -3.17 -5.09
C VAL A 280 -3.60 -4.68 -5.09
N LEU A 281 -3.61 -5.28 -3.91
CA LEU A 281 -3.58 -6.73 -3.70
C LEU A 281 -5.03 -7.23 -3.55
N ASN A 282 -5.75 -7.33 -4.67
CA ASN A 282 -7.14 -7.82 -4.72
C ASN A 282 -7.18 -9.36 -4.64
N CYS A 283 -6.72 -9.89 -3.52
CA CYS A 283 -6.56 -11.31 -3.24
C CYS A 283 -6.78 -11.59 -1.76
N CYS A 284 -7.11 -12.84 -1.43
CA CYS A 284 -7.37 -13.27 -0.06
C CYS A 284 -6.20 -12.97 0.89
N GLN A 285 -6.50 -12.47 2.08
CA GLN A 285 -5.57 -12.40 3.22
C GLN A 285 -4.26 -11.60 2.99
N SER A 286 -4.18 -10.78 1.93
CA SER A 286 -2.99 -9.94 1.67
C SER A 286 -2.74 -8.85 2.73
N ALA A 287 -3.76 -8.53 3.53
CA ALA A 287 -3.68 -7.66 4.71
C ALA A 287 -3.84 -8.43 6.03
N ALA A 288 -3.73 -9.76 6.02
CA ALA A 288 -3.68 -10.58 7.22
C ALA A 288 -2.23 -10.87 7.61
N SER A 289 -1.94 -10.86 8.90
CA SER A 289 -0.65 -11.33 9.43
C SER A 289 -0.58 -12.86 9.36
N GLY A 290 0.63 -13.41 9.27
CA GLY A 290 0.84 -14.85 9.18
C GLY A 290 0.77 -15.58 10.52
N ASP A 291 0.49 -16.88 10.47
CA ASP A 291 0.36 -17.73 11.67
C ASP A 291 1.73 -18.15 12.28
N GLY A 292 2.84 -17.68 11.70
CA GLY A 292 4.19 -18.09 12.07
C GLY A 292 4.91 -17.08 12.97
N PRO A 293 5.82 -17.54 13.85
CA PRO A 293 6.54 -16.67 14.80
C PRO A 293 7.41 -15.59 14.11
N ASP A 294 7.83 -15.84 12.87
CA ASP A 294 8.64 -14.91 12.07
C ASP A 294 7.80 -14.09 11.07
N ASN A 295 6.50 -14.39 10.93
CA ASN A 295 5.61 -13.82 9.91
C ASN A 295 4.51 -12.96 10.53
N LEU A 296 4.92 -12.07 11.43
CA LEU A 296 4.03 -11.27 12.27
C LEU A 296 3.36 -10.07 11.55
N GLN A 297 3.61 -9.87 10.26
CA GLN A 297 3.10 -8.71 9.53
C GLN A 297 2.44 -9.14 8.24
N SER A 298 1.40 -8.42 7.80
CA SER A 298 0.80 -8.71 6.50
C SER A 298 1.70 -8.31 5.34
N MET A 299 1.44 -8.91 4.18
CA MET A 299 2.11 -8.55 2.95
C MET A 299 1.91 -7.07 2.63
N ALA A 300 0.68 -6.54 2.73
CA ALA A 300 0.39 -5.14 2.44
C ALA A 300 1.19 -4.17 3.32
N LEU A 301 1.35 -4.48 4.61
CA LEU A 301 2.18 -3.69 5.52
C LEU A 301 3.66 -3.78 5.14
N GLN A 302 4.19 -4.99 4.89
CA GLN A 302 5.59 -5.19 4.52
C GLN A 302 5.96 -4.47 3.22
N LEU A 303 5.05 -4.41 2.25
CA LEU A 303 5.27 -3.67 1.01
C LEU A 303 5.43 -2.15 1.23
N VAL A 304 4.70 -1.57 2.18
CA VAL A 304 4.89 -0.16 2.56
C VAL A 304 6.16 0.00 3.39
N TYR A 305 6.35 -0.86 4.40
CA TYR A 305 7.46 -0.76 5.36
C TYR A 305 8.81 -1.05 4.70
N GLU A 306 8.98 -2.23 4.11
CA GLU A 306 10.25 -2.73 3.53
C GLU A 306 10.36 -2.49 2.03
N GLY A 307 9.24 -2.55 1.30
CA GLY A 307 9.20 -2.24 -0.13
C GLY A 307 9.27 -0.73 -0.41
N GLY A 308 8.99 0.09 0.60
CA GLY A 308 8.97 1.55 0.46
C GLY A 308 7.83 2.06 -0.40
N LEU A 309 6.84 1.19 -0.71
CA LEU A 309 5.70 1.55 -1.53
C LEU A 309 4.89 2.65 -0.83
N PRO A 310 4.31 3.58 -1.58
CA PRO A 310 3.65 4.72 -0.95
C PRO A 310 2.31 4.37 -0.33
N ALA A 311 1.55 3.52 -1.00
CA ALA A 311 0.28 3.02 -0.56
C ALA A 311 0.00 1.62 -1.12
N VAL A 312 -0.61 0.78 -0.31
CA VAL A 312 -1.02 -0.58 -0.66
C VAL A 312 -2.42 -0.85 -0.13
N ILE A 313 -3.29 -1.40 -0.95
CA ILE A 313 -4.58 -1.95 -0.52
C ILE A 313 -4.44 -3.47 -0.46
N GLY A 314 -4.94 -4.07 0.62
CA GLY A 314 -5.04 -5.53 0.76
C GLY A 314 -6.32 -5.96 1.48
N MET A 315 -6.55 -7.27 1.50
CA MET A 315 -7.74 -7.88 2.09
C MET A 315 -7.38 -8.56 3.40
N ARG A 316 -8.07 -8.20 4.49
CA ARG A 316 -7.81 -8.73 5.83
C ARG A 316 -8.21 -10.19 6.00
N GLU A 317 -9.08 -10.69 5.12
CA GLU A 317 -9.64 -12.03 5.17
C GLU A 317 -9.76 -12.60 3.75
N SER A 318 -10.26 -13.83 3.64
CA SER A 318 -10.68 -14.39 2.36
C SER A 318 -11.82 -13.55 1.77
N VAL A 319 -11.71 -13.24 0.48
CA VAL A 319 -12.69 -12.42 -0.25
C VAL A 319 -13.37 -13.28 -1.32
N PRO A 320 -14.71 -13.30 -1.42
CA PRO A 320 -15.40 -13.92 -2.54
C PRO A 320 -15.05 -13.26 -3.88
N ALA A 321 -15.00 -14.03 -4.96
CA ALA A 321 -14.69 -13.51 -6.31
C ALA A 321 -15.58 -12.33 -6.70
N ASP A 322 -16.90 -12.44 -6.52
CA ASP A 322 -17.84 -11.35 -6.82
C ASP A 322 -17.56 -10.08 -6.01
N ASP A 323 -17.05 -10.19 -4.79
CA ASP A 323 -16.69 -9.04 -3.95
C ASP A 323 -15.38 -8.40 -4.40
N ALA A 324 -14.43 -9.20 -4.88
CA ALA A 324 -13.21 -8.71 -5.51
C ALA A 324 -13.50 -7.92 -6.81
N VAL A 325 -14.42 -8.42 -7.65
CA VAL A 325 -14.89 -7.69 -8.85
C VAL A 325 -15.62 -6.39 -8.46
N LEU A 326 -16.50 -6.47 -7.45
CA LEU A 326 -17.22 -5.29 -6.95
C LEU A 326 -16.27 -4.24 -6.38
N PHE A 327 -15.21 -4.69 -5.71
CA PHE A 327 -14.11 -3.86 -5.23
C PHE A 327 -13.46 -3.14 -6.41
N THR A 328 -13.02 -3.86 -7.44
CA THR A 328 -12.29 -3.29 -8.58
C THR A 328 -13.11 -2.26 -9.31
N HIS A 329 -14.38 -2.57 -9.59
CA HIS A 329 -15.30 -1.62 -10.22
C HIS A 329 -15.44 -0.34 -9.38
N ALA A 330 -15.73 -0.46 -8.07
CA ALA A 330 -15.98 0.71 -7.23
C ALA A 330 -14.71 1.54 -7.00
N PHE A 331 -13.56 0.88 -6.82
CA PHE A 331 -12.30 1.53 -6.55
C PHE A 331 -11.80 2.31 -7.75
N TYR A 332 -11.70 1.66 -8.92
CA TYR A 332 -11.17 2.32 -10.12
C TYR A 332 -12.10 3.38 -10.66
N GLU A 333 -13.42 3.18 -10.59
CA GLU A 333 -14.37 4.24 -10.98
C GLU A 333 -14.15 5.51 -10.13
N ARG A 334 -13.99 5.36 -8.81
CA ARG A 334 -13.74 6.50 -7.92
C ARG A 334 -12.35 7.10 -8.11
N LEU A 335 -11.32 6.27 -8.18
CA LEU A 335 -9.92 6.71 -8.33
C LEU A 335 -9.71 7.45 -9.64
N LEU A 336 -10.18 6.91 -10.76
CA LEU A 336 -9.95 7.52 -12.07
C LEU A 336 -10.67 8.87 -12.19
N ARG A 337 -11.90 9.00 -11.70
CA ARG A 337 -12.61 10.29 -11.64
C ARG A 337 -11.88 11.33 -10.77
N GLU A 338 -11.32 10.88 -9.64
CA GLU A 338 -10.51 11.75 -8.77
C GLU A 338 -9.23 12.21 -9.48
N LEU A 339 -8.56 11.32 -10.21
CA LEU A 339 -7.36 11.65 -10.99
C LEU A 339 -7.67 12.57 -12.17
N GLU A 340 -8.76 12.35 -12.90
CA GLU A 340 -9.22 13.23 -14.00
C GLU A 340 -9.50 14.65 -13.51
N THR A 341 -10.20 14.76 -12.38
CA THR A 341 -10.49 16.05 -11.72
C THR A 341 -9.20 16.77 -11.35
N ARG A 342 -8.21 16.04 -10.83
CA ARG A 342 -6.90 16.59 -10.42
C ARG A 342 -6.00 16.94 -11.60
N ALA A 343 -6.03 16.15 -12.66
CA ALA A 343 -5.31 16.44 -13.89
C ALA A 343 -5.78 17.75 -14.54
N SER A 344 -7.06 18.05 -14.38
CA SER A 344 -7.69 19.29 -14.86
C SER A 344 -7.49 20.50 -13.93
N ALA A 345 -6.92 20.30 -12.73
CA ALA A 345 -6.77 21.36 -11.75
C ALA A 345 -5.55 22.28 -12.06
N PRO A 346 -5.59 23.57 -11.67
CA PRO A 346 -4.48 24.49 -11.92
C PRO A 346 -3.14 24.00 -11.33
N PRO A 347 -2.01 24.23 -12.01
CA PRO A 347 -0.70 23.90 -11.45
C PRO A 347 -0.50 24.52 -10.06
N GLY A 348 -0.10 23.69 -9.09
CA GLY A 348 0.10 24.12 -7.70
C GLY A 348 -1.09 23.95 -6.76
N SER A 349 -2.28 23.56 -7.25
CA SER A 349 -3.45 23.26 -6.41
C SER A 349 -3.42 21.85 -5.79
N GLY A 350 -2.25 21.20 -5.77
CA GLY A 350 -2.12 19.78 -5.43
C GLY A 350 -2.41 19.49 -3.97
N GLU A 351 -3.67 19.23 -3.64
CA GLU A 351 -4.00 18.51 -2.42
C GLU A 351 -3.44 17.08 -2.50
N PRO A 352 -2.99 16.48 -1.40
CA PRO A 352 -2.63 15.07 -1.38
C PRO A 352 -3.81 14.17 -1.80
N ILE A 353 -3.49 12.98 -2.32
CA ILE A 353 -4.53 11.96 -2.50
C ILE A 353 -4.84 11.35 -1.13
N ASP A 354 -6.11 11.37 -0.76
CA ASP A 354 -6.62 10.64 0.40
C ASP A 354 -7.02 9.23 -0.05
N TRP A 355 -6.10 8.28 0.07
CA TRP A 355 -6.32 6.89 -0.32
C TRP A 355 -7.40 6.21 0.52
N ALA A 356 -7.56 6.60 1.79
CA ALA A 356 -8.61 6.05 2.66
C ALA A 356 -10.00 6.48 2.18
N MET A 357 -10.14 7.73 1.74
CA MET A 357 -11.40 8.23 1.18
C MET A 357 -11.84 7.43 -0.05
N LEU A 358 -10.91 7.03 -0.92
CA LEU A 358 -11.27 6.24 -2.12
C LEU A 358 -11.92 4.90 -1.76
N LEU A 359 -11.54 4.30 -0.63
CA LEU A 359 -12.17 3.06 -0.16
C LEU A 359 -13.60 3.26 0.36
N VAL A 360 -14.03 4.47 0.70
CA VAL A 360 -15.43 4.67 1.16
C VAL A 360 -16.44 4.24 0.08
N ALA A 361 -16.15 4.51 -1.20
CA ALA A 361 -16.99 4.09 -2.32
C ALA A 361 -17.08 2.55 -2.43
N VAL A 362 -15.94 1.87 -2.29
CA VAL A 362 -15.82 0.42 -2.26
C VAL A 362 -16.64 -0.18 -1.12
N ARG A 363 -16.39 0.29 0.10
CA ARG A 363 -17.04 -0.21 1.32
C ARG A 363 -18.55 0.01 1.29
N THR A 364 -18.98 1.17 0.79
CA THR A 364 -20.41 1.46 0.58
C THR A 364 -21.04 0.49 -0.41
N ARG A 365 -20.35 0.14 -1.51
CA ARG A 365 -20.88 -0.77 -2.52
C ARG A 365 -20.96 -2.21 -1.99
N LEU A 366 -19.93 -2.66 -1.26
CA LEU A 366 -19.93 -3.97 -0.59
C LEU A 366 -21.07 -4.07 0.44
N ALA A 367 -21.27 -3.06 1.29
CA ALA A 367 -22.38 -3.04 2.23
C ALA A 367 -23.75 -3.07 1.52
N LYS A 368 -23.91 -2.31 0.42
CA LYS A 368 -25.16 -2.27 -0.38
C LYS A 368 -25.44 -3.54 -1.19
N LYS A 369 -24.49 -4.49 -1.27
CA LYS A 369 -24.72 -5.79 -1.92
C LYS A 369 -25.90 -6.54 -1.28
N HIS A 370 -26.15 -6.32 0.01
CA HIS A 370 -27.27 -6.88 0.76
C HIS A 370 -28.56 -6.08 0.53
N LYS A 371 -29.17 -6.23 -0.65
CA LYS A 371 -30.29 -5.41 -1.16
C LYS A 371 -31.53 -5.33 -0.26
N GLU A 372 -31.72 -6.32 0.61
CA GLU A 372 -32.86 -6.38 1.55
C GLU A 372 -32.65 -5.54 2.83
N MET A 373 -31.50 -4.88 2.96
CA MET A 373 -31.10 -4.09 4.13
C MET A 373 -30.85 -2.63 3.74
N THR A 374 -31.17 -1.69 4.64
CA THR A 374 -30.64 -0.33 4.53
C THR A 374 -29.11 -0.35 4.69
N LEU A 375 -28.42 0.70 4.24
CA LEU A 375 -26.95 0.80 4.39
C LEU A 375 -26.52 0.61 5.85
N THR A 376 -27.20 1.25 6.80
CA THR A 376 -26.89 1.13 8.24
C THR A 376 -27.09 -0.29 8.74
N GLN A 377 -28.20 -0.95 8.37
CA GLN A 377 -28.44 -2.35 8.77
C GLN A 377 -27.40 -3.30 8.18
N ALA A 378 -27.09 -3.17 6.88
CA ALA A 378 -26.07 -3.98 6.24
C ALA A 378 -24.70 -3.74 6.88
N ALA A 379 -24.31 -2.48 7.07
CA ALA A 379 -23.04 -2.13 7.69
C ALA A 379 -22.89 -2.69 9.11
N SER A 380 -23.96 -2.69 9.90
CA SER A 380 -23.97 -3.23 11.26
C SER A 380 -23.89 -4.75 11.32
N SER A 381 -24.48 -5.45 10.35
CA SER A 381 -24.66 -6.91 10.41
C SER A 381 -23.73 -7.70 9.50
N THR A 382 -23.07 -7.06 8.53
CA THR A 382 -22.17 -7.71 7.56
C THR A 382 -20.77 -7.11 7.64
N LYS A 383 -19.76 -7.90 7.28
CA LYS A 383 -18.35 -7.57 7.54
C LYS A 383 -17.51 -7.39 6.29
N GLU A 384 -18.03 -7.81 5.15
CA GLU A 384 -17.35 -7.85 3.85
C GLU A 384 -16.80 -6.47 3.47
N TRP A 385 -17.56 -5.42 3.80
CA TRP A 385 -17.13 -4.04 3.60
C TRP A 385 -15.95 -3.60 4.50
N THR A 386 -15.64 -4.32 5.58
CA THR A 386 -14.49 -4.03 6.47
C THR A 386 -13.21 -4.76 6.05
N ILE A 387 -13.30 -5.65 5.05
CA ILE A 387 -12.18 -6.49 4.60
C ILE A 387 -11.09 -5.67 3.88
N PRO A 388 -11.42 -4.74 2.95
CA PRO A 388 -10.41 -3.94 2.27
C PRO A 388 -9.78 -2.90 3.22
N ALA A 389 -8.48 -3.02 3.42
CA ALA A 389 -7.67 -2.13 4.23
C ALA A 389 -6.62 -1.43 3.37
N VAL A 390 -6.39 -0.15 3.63
CA VAL A 390 -5.32 0.62 2.98
C VAL A 390 -4.21 0.92 3.98
N TYR A 391 -2.99 0.61 3.57
CA TYR A 391 -1.74 0.94 4.25
C TYR A 391 -1.06 2.05 3.45
N MET A 392 -0.60 3.09 4.13
CA MET A 392 0.08 4.21 3.47
C MET A 392 1.20 4.77 4.34
N ARG A 393 2.12 5.48 3.70
CA ARG A 393 3.17 6.20 4.42
C ARG A 393 2.59 7.45 5.12
N PRO A 394 3.25 7.95 6.18
CA PRO A 394 2.85 9.20 6.83
C PRO A 394 2.91 10.39 5.88
N THR A 395 3.87 10.37 4.95
CA THR A 395 4.13 11.44 3.99
C THR A 395 2.97 11.56 3.02
N GLN A 396 2.23 12.66 3.14
CA GLN A 396 1.15 12.99 2.23
C GLN A 396 1.70 13.20 0.84
N THR A 397 1.35 12.32 -0.09
CA THR A 397 1.86 12.44 -1.44
C THR A 397 0.84 13.13 -2.33
N SER A 398 1.34 14.11 -3.07
CA SER A 398 0.54 14.86 -4.02
C SER A 398 0.89 14.43 -5.44
N VAL A 399 -0.13 14.20 -6.24
CA VAL A 399 0.01 14.04 -7.68
C VAL A 399 -0.10 15.43 -8.31
N ARG A 400 0.93 15.85 -9.04
CA ARG A 400 0.97 17.15 -9.72
C ARG A 400 1.03 16.93 -11.22
N PRO A 401 0.35 17.75 -12.04
CA PRO A 401 0.65 17.78 -13.46
C PRO A 401 2.15 17.97 -13.66
N ALA A 402 2.76 17.19 -14.56
CA ALA A 402 4.14 17.39 -14.93
C ALA A 402 4.34 18.84 -15.37
N PRO A 403 5.42 19.52 -14.93
CA PRO A 403 5.69 20.87 -15.40
C PRO A 403 5.73 20.82 -16.92
N GLN A 404 4.96 21.69 -17.59
CA GLN A 404 5.07 21.84 -19.03
C GLN A 404 6.52 22.22 -19.31
N THR A 405 7.28 21.30 -19.92
CA THR A 405 8.59 21.62 -20.44
C THR A 405 8.36 22.73 -21.45
N ALA A 406 8.83 23.94 -21.14
CA ALA A 406 8.84 25.02 -22.11
C ALA A 406 9.46 24.47 -23.40
N PRO A 407 8.90 24.76 -24.58
CA PRO A 407 9.47 24.30 -25.83
C PRO A 407 10.95 24.66 -25.81
N ALA A 408 11.80 23.66 -26.07
CA ALA A 408 13.24 23.88 -26.10
C ALA A 408 13.50 25.12 -26.96
N PRO A 409 14.24 26.12 -26.47
CA PRO A 409 14.51 27.33 -27.24
C PRO A 409 15.03 26.89 -28.61
N GLU A 410 14.44 27.44 -29.69
CA GLU A 410 14.85 27.15 -31.06
C GLU A 410 16.38 27.16 -31.12
N PRO A 411 17.00 26.15 -31.76
CA PRO A 411 18.44 26.07 -31.83
C PRO A 411 18.96 27.36 -32.46
N GLN A 412 19.54 28.23 -31.63
CA GLN A 412 20.21 29.41 -32.14
C GLN A 412 21.30 28.91 -33.10
N PRO A 413 21.44 29.52 -34.29
CA PRO A 413 22.47 29.14 -35.24
C PRO A 413 23.82 29.20 -34.53
N GLY A 414 24.41 28.02 -34.30
CA GLY A 414 25.64 27.88 -33.56
C GLY A 414 26.78 28.63 -34.24
N PRO A 415 27.72 29.21 -33.47
CA PRO A 415 28.96 29.74 -34.04
C PRO A 415 29.72 28.63 -34.81
N PRO A 416 30.53 29.00 -35.80
CA PRO A 416 31.25 28.05 -36.64
C PRO A 416 32.14 27.11 -35.80
N PRO A 417 32.36 25.87 -36.29
CA PRO A 417 32.99 24.81 -35.52
C PRO A 417 34.42 25.21 -35.14
N VAL A 418 34.68 25.27 -33.84
CA VAL A 418 36.02 25.36 -33.28
C VAL A 418 36.54 23.92 -33.15
N GLU A 419 37.71 23.64 -33.72
CA GLU A 419 38.40 22.35 -33.62
C GLU A 419 38.54 21.93 -32.15
N GLU A 420 37.99 20.76 -31.81
CA GLU A 420 38.07 20.16 -30.49
C GLU A 420 39.51 19.68 -30.17
N PRO A 421 40.10 20.12 -29.04
CA PRO A 421 41.26 19.44 -28.47
C PRO A 421 40.81 18.23 -27.65
N ALA A 422 41.43 17.09 -27.95
CA ALA A 422 41.41 15.79 -27.27
C ALA A 422 40.67 15.71 -25.91
N GLU A 423 39.65 14.84 -25.89
CA GLU A 423 38.92 14.37 -24.70
C GLU A 423 39.86 14.07 -23.52
N ARG A 424 39.73 14.88 -22.46
CA ARG A 424 40.11 14.46 -21.11
C ARG A 424 38.88 13.88 -20.43
N LYS A 425 38.93 12.58 -20.12
CA LYS A 425 37.98 11.90 -19.22
C LYS A 425 37.79 12.72 -17.93
N PRO A 426 36.55 13.03 -17.51
CA PRO A 426 36.29 13.64 -16.22
C PRO A 426 36.62 12.63 -15.09
N PRO A 427 37.11 13.07 -13.93
CA PRO A 427 37.37 12.19 -12.80
C PRO A 427 36.06 11.77 -12.11
N ASP A 428 35.86 10.46 -12.01
CA ASP A 428 34.92 9.81 -11.09
C ASP A 428 35.28 10.19 -9.64
N ALA A 429 34.56 11.13 -9.00
CA ALA A 429 34.96 11.55 -7.65
C ALA A 429 33.85 12.00 -6.66
N PRO A 430 32.72 12.60 -7.05
CA PRO A 430 31.79 13.12 -6.03
C PRO A 430 30.88 12.04 -5.41
N SER A 431 30.36 11.09 -6.19
CA SER A 431 29.37 10.10 -5.74
C SER A 431 29.99 9.00 -4.87
N SER A 432 31.18 8.51 -5.23
CA SER A 432 31.88 7.44 -4.51
C SER A 432 32.32 7.85 -3.10
N ARG A 433 32.72 9.10 -2.89
CA ARG A 433 33.15 9.61 -1.58
C ARG A 433 31.98 9.81 -0.61
N ARG A 434 30.82 10.24 -1.12
CA ARG A 434 29.60 10.35 -0.31
C ARG A 434 29.11 8.97 0.12
N ALA A 435 29.17 7.99 -0.78
CA ALA A 435 28.86 6.59 -0.46
C ALA A 435 29.81 6.02 0.61
N ALA A 436 31.13 6.19 0.44
CA ALA A 436 32.14 5.72 1.40
C ALA A 436 31.94 6.30 2.81
N ARG A 437 31.57 7.58 2.93
CA ARG A 437 31.28 8.20 4.25
C ARG A 437 30.07 7.59 4.95
N LYS A 438 29.00 7.30 4.22
CA LYS A 438 27.80 6.65 4.78
C LYS A 438 28.10 5.22 5.23
N GLU A 439 28.85 4.47 4.43
CA GLU A 439 29.23 3.09 4.75
C GLU A 439 30.12 3.03 6.01
N ILE A 440 31.04 3.99 6.18
CA ILE A 440 31.85 4.14 7.41
C ILE A 440 30.97 4.39 8.65
N GLU A 441 29.94 5.24 8.53
CA GLU A 441 29.04 5.56 9.64
C GLU A 441 28.24 4.32 10.08
N VAL A 442 27.70 3.57 9.11
CA VAL A 442 26.97 2.32 9.37
C VAL A 442 27.87 1.27 10.03
N LEU A 443 29.07 1.03 9.49
CA LEU A 443 30.00 0.04 10.04
C LEU A 443 30.43 0.37 11.47
N ARG A 444 30.63 1.67 11.80
CA ARG A 444 30.94 2.10 13.17
C ARG A 444 29.75 1.90 14.11
N GLY A 445 28.54 2.23 13.67
CA GLY A 445 27.31 2.00 14.44
C GLY A 445 27.09 0.51 14.73
N LEU A 446 27.29 -0.34 13.72
CA LEU A 446 27.21 -1.79 13.86
C LEU A 446 28.24 -2.28 14.88
N LEU A 447 29.53 -1.96 14.71
CA LEU A 447 30.61 -2.39 15.60
C LEU A 447 30.38 -1.98 17.06
N ALA A 448 29.77 -0.81 17.31
CA ALA A 448 29.44 -0.32 18.65
C ALA A 448 28.32 -1.11 19.33
N GLN A 449 27.43 -1.76 18.57
CA GLN A 449 26.28 -2.51 19.08
C GLN A 449 26.54 -4.01 19.20
N LEU A 450 27.71 -4.50 18.76
CA LEU A 450 28.00 -5.93 18.75
C LEU A 450 28.29 -6.50 20.16
N PRO A 451 27.61 -7.59 20.56
CA PRO A 451 27.91 -8.27 21.82
C PRO A 451 29.29 -8.94 21.79
N ALA A 452 29.89 -9.12 22.97
CA ALA A 452 31.22 -9.72 23.12
C ALA A 452 31.31 -11.18 22.64
N SER A 453 30.17 -11.86 22.48
CA SER A 453 30.05 -13.25 22.03
C SER A 453 30.09 -13.42 20.50
N MET A 454 30.16 -12.34 19.73
CA MET A 454 30.13 -12.43 18.26
C MET A 454 31.39 -13.15 17.71
N PRO A 455 31.25 -13.98 16.64
CA PRO A 455 32.40 -14.57 15.96
C PRO A 455 33.43 -13.53 15.52
N ALA A 456 34.70 -13.72 15.90
CA ALA A 456 35.80 -12.81 15.59
C ALA A 456 35.97 -12.51 14.09
N ALA A 457 35.57 -13.45 13.22
CA ALA A 457 35.64 -13.27 11.76
C ALA A 457 34.80 -12.07 11.28
N LEU A 458 33.55 -11.94 11.73
CA LEU A 458 32.65 -10.86 11.31
C LEU A 458 33.14 -9.48 11.77
N ARG A 459 33.69 -9.43 12.99
CA ARG A 459 34.31 -8.19 13.51
C ARG A 459 35.54 -7.80 12.68
N ASN A 460 36.40 -8.77 12.36
CA ASN A 460 37.60 -8.52 11.55
C ASN A 460 37.27 -8.06 10.13
N ASP A 461 36.20 -8.59 9.53
CA ASP A 461 35.74 -8.19 8.19
C ASP A 461 35.24 -6.74 8.20
N ALA A 462 34.39 -6.37 9.17
CA ALA A 462 33.90 -5.01 9.33
C ALA A 462 35.04 -4.00 9.58
N GLU A 463 36.02 -4.35 10.42
CA GLU A 463 37.20 -3.52 10.68
C GLU A 463 38.11 -3.39 9.45
N THR A 464 38.24 -4.45 8.65
CA THR A 464 39.03 -4.41 7.41
C THR A 464 38.36 -3.51 6.38
N ARG A 465 37.05 -3.64 6.19
CA ARG A 465 36.28 -2.77 5.30
C ARG A 465 36.34 -1.30 5.71
N LEU A 466 36.27 -1.03 7.02
CA LEU A 466 36.39 0.32 7.57
C LEU A 466 37.75 0.97 7.22
N ARG A 467 38.85 0.19 7.28
CA ARG A 467 40.19 0.65 6.89
C ARG A 467 40.28 0.97 5.41
N GLU A 468 39.77 0.08 4.55
CA GLU A 468 39.77 0.30 3.09
C GLU A 468 39.04 1.59 2.69
N LEU A 469 37.86 1.83 3.27
CA LEU A 469 37.07 3.03 2.99
C LEU A 469 37.74 4.31 3.52
N THR A 470 38.42 4.21 4.66
CA THR A 470 39.18 5.34 5.23
C THR A 470 40.37 5.67 4.33
N ASP A 471 41.14 4.66 3.91
CA ASP A 471 42.25 4.82 2.96
C ASP A 471 41.78 5.43 1.62
N LEU A 472 40.61 5.03 1.12
CA LEU A 472 40.02 5.59 -0.09
C LEU A 472 39.71 7.09 0.04
N LEU A 473 39.31 7.55 1.24
CA LEU A 473 39.06 8.96 1.51
C LEU A 473 40.35 9.77 1.71
N GLU A 474 41.45 9.13 2.13
CA GLU A 474 42.74 9.76 2.42
C GLU A 474 43.66 9.88 1.19
N ARG A 475 43.56 8.98 0.20
CA ARG A 475 44.32 9.07 -1.06
C ARG A 475 43.82 10.25 -1.90
N ARG A 476 44.55 11.35 -1.83
CA ARG A 476 44.38 12.58 -2.63
C ARG A 476 45.05 12.49 -3.99
#